data_AF-A0A4Q2ZTR9-F1
#
_entry.id   AF-A0A4Q2ZTR9-F1
#
_cell.length_a   1.000
_cell.length_b   1.000
_cell.length_c   1.000
_cell.angle_alpha   90.00
_cell.angle_beta   90.00
_cell.angle_gamma   90.00
#
_symmetry.space_group_name_H-M   'P 1'
#
loop_
_entity.id
_entity.type
_entity.pdbx_description
1 polymer ?
#
loop_
_entity_poly.entity_id
_entity_poly.type
_entity_poly.pdbx_seq_one_letter_code
_entity_poly.pdbx_strand_id
1 'polypeptide(L)'
;MSHHTDVKSPESKKQIGRIWKVFWILLAVTVVEVAFGMFLSGSMPKVVLAIIFLALTIFKAGYIVAIFMHLGDEFKNFIIMILIPLTLFIWFIIAFLADGDFWLWMNTNTPVR
;
A
#
# COMPACT_ATOMS: atom_id res chain seq x y z
N MET A 1 18.28 30.32 5.54
CA MET A 1 18.80 29.18 6.32
C MET A 1 18.72 27.95 5.42
N SER A 2 19.77 27.72 4.63
CA SER A 2 19.86 26.55 3.74
C SER A 2 20.28 25.35 4.57
N HIS A 3 19.32 24.50 4.94
CA HIS A 3 19.59 23.19 5.50
C HIS A 3 20.16 22.28 4.41
N HIS A 4 21.48 22.36 4.19
CA HIS A 4 22.21 21.32 3.49
C HIS A 4 22.30 20.13 4.45
N THR A 5 21.39 19.17 4.30
CA THR A 5 21.55 17.84 4.88
C THR A 5 22.80 17.23 4.24
N ASP A 6 23.90 17.22 4.99
CA ASP A 6 25.15 16.61 4.57
C ASP A 6 24.91 15.14 4.21
N VAL A 7 24.91 14.85 2.90
CA VAL A 7 24.85 13.49 2.32
C VAL A 7 26.02 12.61 2.84
N LYS A 8 27.05 13.23 3.44
CA LYS A 8 28.19 12.56 4.07
C LYS A 8 28.03 12.27 5.57
N SER A 9 26.91 12.61 6.19
CA SER A 9 26.61 12.24 7.58
C SER A 9 26.68 10.71 7.77
N PRO A 10 27.23 10.21 8.90
CA PRO A 10 27.29 8.78 9.20
C PRO A 10 25.90 8.12 9.26
N GLU A 11 24.84 8.89 9.52
CA GLU A 11 23.46 8.41 9.58
C GLU A 11 22.92 8.07 8.18
N SER A 12 23.16 8.94 7.20
CA SER A 12 22.71 8.74 5.82
C SER A 12 23.39 7.53 5.17
N LYS A 13 24.69 7.33 5.45
CA LYS A 13 25.43 6.14 4.99
C LYS A 13 24.88 4.83 5.55
N LYS A 14 24.42 4.81 6.81
CA LYS A 14 23.76 3.63 7.41
C LYS A 14 22.45 3.29 6.71
N GLN A 15 21.62 4.29 6.37
CA GLN A 15 20.38 4.07 5.62
C GLN A 15 20.64 3.50 4.22
N ILE A 16 21.59 4.09 3.48
CA ILE A 16 21.98 3.61 2.14
C ILE A 16 22.52 2.17 2.20
N GLY A 17 23.32 1.84 3.21
CA GLY A 17 23.81 0.48 3.42
C GLY A 17 22.70 -0.54 3.70
N ARG A 18 21.67 -0.13 4.46
CA ARG A 18 20.49 -0.97 4.74
C ARG A 18 19.68 -1.23 3.46
N ILE A 19 19.47 -0.20 2.65
CA ILE A 19 18.79 -0.28 1.35
C ILE A 19 19.48 -1.30 0.44
N TRP A 20 20.80 -1.21 0.31
CA TRP A 20 21.59 -2.13 -0.52
C TRP A 20 21.53 -3.58 -0.03
N LYS A 21 21.57 -3.80 1.29
CA LYS A 21 21.46 -5.15 1.86
C LYS A 21 20.11 -5.79 1.51
N VAL A 22 19.04 -5.00 1.62
CA VAL A 22 17.66 -5.46 1.39
C VAL A 22 17.41 -5.70 -0.09
N PHE A 23 17.95 -4.83 -0.94
CA PHE A 23 17.94 -5.01 -2.39
C PHE A 23 18.58 -6.34 -2.79
N TRP A 24 19.76 -6.67 -2.27
CA TRP A 24 20.43 -7.95 -2.58
C TRP A 24 19.64 -9.18 -2.10
N ILE A 25 19.02 -9.11 -0.91
CA ILE A 25 18.15 -10.17 -0.39
C ILE A 25 16.95 -10.40 -1.33
N LEU A 26 16.26 -9.33 -1.70
CA LEU A 26 15.10 -9.39 -2.58
C LEU A 26 15.45 -9.85 -3.99
N LEU A 27 16.60 -9.40 -4.51
CA LEU A 27 17.11 -9.84 -5.80
C LEU A 27 17.40 -11.34 -5.78
N ALA A 28 18.10 -11.84 -4.74
CA ALA A 28 18.37 -13.26 -4.59
C ALA A 28 17.09 -14.09 -4.50
N VAL A 29 16.12 -13.67 -3.70
CA VAL A 29 14.80 -14.34 -3.60
C VAL A 29 14.10 -14.37 -4.97
N THR A 30 14.10 -13.25 -5.70
CA THR A 30 13.44 -13.16 -7.01
C THR A 30 14.11 -14.06 -8.05
N VAL A 31 15.45 -14.12 -8.06
CA VAL A 31 16.20 -15.02 -8.94
C VAL A 31 15.88 -16.48 -8.63
N VAL A 32 15.85 -16.85 -7.34
CA VAL A 32 15.49 -18.20 -6.91
C VAL A 32 14.05 -18.53 -7.30
N GLU A 33 13.11 -17.62 -7.12
CA GLU A 33 11.70 -17.78 -7.47
C GLU A 33 11.52 -18.06 -8.97
N VAL A 34 12.15 -17.26 -9.83
CA VAL A 34 12.10 -17.46 -11.29
C VAL A 34 12.77 -18.77 -11.71
N ALA A 35 13.93 -19.10 -11.13
CA ALA A 35 14.59 -20.37 -11.39
C ALA A 35 13.70 -21.55 -10.99
N PHE A 36 13.11 -21.50 -9.80
CA PHE A 36 12.19 -22.52 -9.28
C PHE A 36 10.97 -22.68 -10.20
N GLY A 37 10.38 -21.57 -10.65
CA GLY A 37 9.30 -21.59 -11.64
C GLY A 37 9.70 -22.24 -12.96
N MET A 38 10.92 -21.95 -13.46
CA MET A 38 11.43 -22.52 -14.70
C MET A 38 11.68 -24.03 -14.60
N PHE A 39 12.22 -24.52 -13.48
CA PHE A 39 12.52 -25.94 -13.29
C PHE A 39 11.28 -26.80 -12.95
N LEU A 40 10.30 -26.25 -12.22
CA LEU A 40 9.14 -27.02 -11.75
C LEU A 40 7.89 -26.87 -12.61
N SER A 41 7.90 -25.97 -13.61
CA SER A 41 6.81 -25.78 -14.57
C SER A 41 6.38 -27.08 -15.27
N GLY A 42 7.32 -28.04 -15.47
CA GLY A 42 7.03 -29.32 -16.11
C GLY A 42 6.46 -30.41 -15.18
N SER A 43 6.66 -30.30 -13.86
CA SER A 43 6.45 -31.42 -12.92
C SER A 43 5.27 -31.20 -11.96
N MET A 44 4.78 -29.97 -11.81
CA MET A 44 3.78 -29.62 -10.80
C MET A 44 2.55 -28.94 -11.42
N PRO A 45 1.33 -29.12 -10.86
CA PRO A 45 0.13 -28.48 -11.38
C PRO A 45 0.26 -26.95 -11.39
N LYS A 46 -0.12 -26.32 -12.51
CA LYS A 46 0.01 -24.86 -12.73
C LYS A 46 -0.63 -24.02 -11.61
N VAL A 47 -1.72 -24.51 -11.02
CA VAL A 47 -2.43 -23.85 -9.92
C VAL A 47 -1.56 -23.76 -8.67
N VAL A 48 -0.80 -24.80 -8.35
CA VAL A 48 0.07 -24.83 -7.17
C VAL A 48 1.24 -23.87 -7.34
N LEU A 49 1.87 -23.86 -8.53
CA LEU A 49 2.90 -22.87 -8.85
C LEU A 49 2.35 -21.44 -8.73
N ALA A 50 1.16 -21.17 -9.28
CA ALA A 50 0.55 -19.84 -9.23
C ALA A 50 0.31 -19.37 -7.79
N ILE A 51 -0.17 -20.25 -6.90
CA ILE A 51 -0.38 -19.93 -5.49
C ILE A 51 0.95 -19.63 -4.77
N ILE A 52 1.99 -20.44 -5.02
CA ILE A 52 3.31 -20.23 -4.42
C ILE A 52 3.91 -18.90 -4.88
N PHE A 53 3.86 -18.60 -6.18
CA PHE A 53 4.32 -17.33 -6.72
C PHE A 53 3.53 -16.15 -6.16
N LEU A 54 2.21 -16.27 -6.05
CA LEU A 54 1.37 -15.23 -5.45
C LEU A 54 1.75 -14.97 -3.99
N ALA A 55 1.94 -16.03 -3.21
CA ALA A 55 2.33 -15.93 -1.80
C ALA A 55 3.72 -15.28 -1.64
N LEU A 56 4.71 -15.69 -2.43
CA LEU A 56 6.06 -15.10 -2.42
C LEU A 56 6.04 -13.64 -2.89
N THR A 57 5.19 -13.31 -3.86
CA THR A 57 5.00 -11.94 -4.34
C THR A 57 4.39 -11.04 -3.25
N ILE A 58 3.42 -11.53 -2.49
CA ILE A 58 2.86 -10.79 -1.34
C ILE A 58 3.91 -10.65 -0.25
N PHE A 59 4.66 -11.71 0.06
CA PHE A 59 5.73 -11.68 1.06
C PHE A 59 6.81 -10.65 0.70
N LYS A 60 7.29 -10.63 -0.55
CA LYS A 60 8.31 -9.65 -0.98
C LYS A 60 7.77 -8.22 -0.90
N ALA A 61 6.51 -8.00 -1.28
CA ALA A 61 5.87 -6.70 -1.20
C ALA A 61 5.77 -6.23 0.27
N GLY A 62 5.36 -7.12 1.18
CA GLY A 62 5.36 -6.85 2.61
C GLY A 62 6.76 -6.52 3.16
N TYR A 63 7.78 -7.28 2.75
CA TYR A 63 9.17 -7.03 3.16
C TYR A 63 9.70 -5.67 2.65
N ILE A 64 9.36 -5.30 1.41
CA ILE A 64 9.71 -3.99 0.84
C ILE A 64 9.03 -2.88 1.63
N VAL A 65 7.72 -2.99 1.88
CA VAL A 65 6.93 -1.98 2.60
C VAL A 65 7.41 -1.84 4.05
N ALA A 66 7.77 -2.94 4.72
CA ALA A 66 8.25 -2.89 6.10
C ALA A 66 9.63 -2.21 6.24
N ILE A 67 10.45 -2.19 5.18
CA ILE A 67 11.85 -1.75 5.26
C ILE A 67 12.12 -0.44 4.50
N PHE A 68 11.54 -0.26 3.32
CA PHE A 68 11.79 0.89 2.44
C PHE A 68 10.78 2.00 2.61
N MET A 69 9.52 1.63 2.81
CA MET A 69 8.58 2.61 3.32
C MET A 69 8.81 2.65 4.82
N HIS A 70 8.96 3.84 5.39
CA HIS A 70 9.21 4.05 6.82
C HIS A 70 8.02 3.62 7.73
N LEU A 71 7.13 2.74 7.22
CA LEU A 71 5.88 2.29 7.84
C LEU A 71 6.06 1.65 9.22
N GLY A 72 7.24 1.14 9.56
CA GLY A 72 7.51 0.63 10.91
C GLY A 72 7.36 1.69 12.01
N ASP A 73 7.71 2.94 11.71
CA ASP A 73 7.56 4.09 12.63
C ASP A 73 6.36 4.98 12.24
N GLU A 74 5.91 4.92 10.98
CA GLU A 74 4.86 5.77 10.40
C GLU A 74 3.48 5.10 10.24
N PHE A 75 3.24 3.90 10.79
CA PHE A 75 1.95 3.21 10.68
C PHE A 75 0.76 4.10 11.07
N LYS A 76 0.98 5.01 12.03
CA LYS A 76 0.01 6.01 12.47
C LYS A 76 -0.30 7.08 11.40
N ASN A 77 0.69 7.52 10.63
CA ASN A 77 0.50 8.43 9.49
C ASN A 77 -0.19 7.73 8.33
N PHE A 78 0.11 6.46 8.09
CA PHE A 78 -0.59 5.66 7.06
C PHE A 78 -2.08 5.50 7.39
N ILE A 79 -2.41 5.18 8.66
CA ILE A 79 -3.80 5.14 9.13
C ILE A 79 -4.48 6.49 8.91
N ILE A 80 -3.85 7.60 9.31
CA ILE A 80 -4.40 8.95 9.13
C ILE A 80 -4.67 9.27 7.65
N MET A 81 -3.75 8.91 6.75
CA MET A 81 -3.91 9.15 5.31
C MET A 81 -5.11 8.39 4.70
N ILE A 82 -5.44 7.20 5.21
CA ILE A 82 -6.60 6.43 4.77
C ILE A 82 -7.89 6.91 5.46
N LEU A 83 -7.80 7.18 6.76
CA LEU A 83 -8.97 7.41 7.61
C LEU A 83 -9.59 8.79 7.37
N ILE A 84 -8.79 9.81 7.02
CA ILE A 84 -9.29 11.15 6.64
C ILE A 84 -10.20 11.09 5.40
N PRO A 85 -9.76 10.61 4.22
CA PRO A 85 -10.62 10.54 3.04
C PRO A 85 -11.80 9.59 3.22
N LEU A 86 -11.65 8.49 3.96
CA LEU A 86 -12.77 7.58 4.25
C LEU A 86 -13.85 8.26 5.12
N THR A 87 -13.45 9.01 6.14
CA THR A 87 -14.38 9.74 7.02
C THR A 87 -15.13 10.82 6.25
N LEU A 88 -14.42 11.56 5.39
CA LEU A 88 -15.03 12.53 4.47
C LEU A 88 -16.06 11.87 3.54
N PHE A 89 -15.77 10.66 3.05
CA PHE A 89 -16.68 9.90 2.19
C PHE A 89 -17.96 9.48 2.92
N ILE A 90 -17.84 8.95 4.14
CA ILE A 90 -18.98 8.57 4.97
C ILE A 90 -19.86 9.80 5.28
N TRP A 91 -19.23 10.92 5.64
CA TRP A 91 -19.94 12.18 5.87
C TRP A 91 -20.68 12.66 4.61
N PHE A 92 -20.04 12.57 3.44
CA PHE A 92 -20.66 12.95 2.16
C PHE A 92 -21.91 12.14 1.85
N ILE A 93 -21.87 10.83 2.09
CA ILE A 93 -23.04 9.95 1.89
C ILE A 93 -24.19 10.40 2.78
N ILE A 94 -23.93 10.66 4.06
CA ILE A 94 -24.95 11.11 5.01
C ILE A 94 -25.54 12.46 4.57
N ALA A 95 -24.69 13.42 4.17
CA ALA A 95 -25.12 14.73 3.70
C ALA A 95 -26.03 14.63 2.47
N PHE A 96 -25.64 13.85 1.46
CA PHE A 96 -26.44 13.64 0.26
C PHE A 96 -27.74 12.89 0.50
N LEU A 97 -27.77 11.93 1.42
CA LEU A 97 -29.03 11.26 1.81
C LEU A 97 -29.98 12.26 2.48
N ALA A 98 -29.48 13.10 3.38
CA ALA A 98 -30.29 14.11 4.06
C ALA A 98 -30.83 15.18 3.08
N ASP A 99 -29.98 15.68 2.17
CA ASP A 99 -30.41 16.63 1.13
C ASP A 99 -31.41 16.02 0.15
N GLY A 100 -31.22 14.74 -0.21
CA GLY A 100 -32.14 14.00 -1.07
C GLY A 100 -33.51 13.80 -0.42
N ASP A 101 -33.54 13.42 0.86
CA ASP A 101 -34.78 13.26 1.62
C ASP A 101 -35.53 14.60 1.78
N PHE A 102 -34.79 15.67 2.07
CA PHE A 102 -35.34 17.03 2.15
C PHE A 102 -35.91 17.51 0.82
N TRP A 103 -35.21 17.27 -0.30
CA TRP A 103 -35.71 17.60 -1.64
C TRP A 103 -36.99 16.83 -1.98
N LEU A 104 -37.02 15.52 -1.68
CA LEU A 104 -38.19 14.67 -1.90
C LEU A 104 -39.40 15.15 -1.09
N TRP A 105 -39.17 15.50 0.17
CA TRP A 105 -40.20 16.07 1.04
C TRP A 105 -40.76 17.37 0.46
N MET A 106 -39.90 18.26 -0.02
CA MET A 106 -40.32 19.53 -0.60
C MET A 106 -41.16 19.31 -1.87
N ASN A 107 -40.70 18.47 -2.79
CA ASN A 107 -41.41 18.18 -4.05
C ASN A 107 -42.79 17.55 -3.81
N THR A 108 -42.93 16.74 -2.76
CA THR A 108 -44.19 16.05 -2.47
C THR A 108 -45.20 16.93 -1.71
N ASN A 109 -44.73 17.83 -0.85
CA ASN A 109 -45.58 18.58 0.08
C ASN A 109 -45.76 20.06 -0.26
N THR A 110 -45.08 20.59 -1.29
CA THR A 110 -45.31 21.96 -1.74
C THR A 110 -46.47 22.00 -2.74
N PRO A 111 -47.56 22.73 -2.45
CA PRO A 111 -48.62 22.95 -3.42
C PRO A 111 -48.06 23.80 -4.57
N VAL A 112 -48.03 23.24 -5.77
CA VAL A 112 -47.74 23.97 -7.00
C VAL A 112 -48.83 25.02 -7.15
N ARG A 113 -48.45 26.29 -7.02
CA ARG A 113 -49.37 27.42 -7.14
C ARG A 113 -49.78 27.65 -8.60
#